data_AF-A0A7S2U4K4-F1
#
_entry.id   AF-A0A7S2U4K4-F1
#
_cell.length_a   1.000
_cell.length_b   1.000
_cell.length_c   1.000
_cell.angle_alpha   90.00
_cell.angle_beta   90.00
_cell.angle_gamma   90.00
#
_symmetry.space_group_name_H-M   'P 1'
#
loop_
_entity.id
_entity.type
_entity.pdbx_description
1 polymer ?
#
loop_
_entity_poly.entity_id
_entity_poly.type
_entity_poly.pdbx_seq_one_letter_code
_entity_poly.pdbx_strand_id
1 'polypeptide(L)'
;WQRKLPMEAILMLLEFMLPKFHSLATAESLTTSTQLLKIISETTLVGVLPAPHPIVVNKYVPNAVTTSWFSTFLWGIVYLRNPALFARDSIKLFPVYEIDGEDGDRESQ
;
A
#
# COMPACT_ATOMS: atom_id res chain seq x y z
N TRP A 1 7.49 23.81 1.00
CA TRP A 1 6.78 23.68 -0.29
C TRP A 1 7.72 23.70 -1.51
N GLN A 2 8.93 24.30 -1.43
CA GLN A 2 9.84 24.42 -2.58
C GLN A 2 10.64 23.15 -2.99
N ARG A 3 10.85 22.16 -2.10
CA ARG A 3 11.59 20.91 -2.44
C ARG A 3 10.78 19.89 -3.27
N LYS A 4 9.53 20.20 -3.63
CA LYS A 4 8.67 19.32 -4.45
C LYS A 4 8.53 19.78 -5.89
N LEU A 5 9.20 20.86 -6.30
CA LEU A 5 9.24 21.22 -7.70
C LEU A 5 10.22 20.27 -8.39
N PRO A 6 9.80 19.47 -9.37
CA PRO A 6 10.70 18.59 -10.11
C PRO A 6 11.57 19.43 -11.05
N MET A 7 12.58 20.11 -10.48
CA MET A 7 13.58 20.91 -11.21
C MET A 7 14.18 20.12 -12.36
N GLU A 8 14.43 18.83 -12.14
CA GLU A 8 14.95 17.91 -13.14
C GLU A 8 14.07 17.85 -14.40
N ALA A 9 12.75 17.78 -14.24
CA ALA A 9 11.82 17.73 -15.37
C ALA A 9 11.79 19.04 -16.17
N ILE A 10 11.89 20.18 -15.48
CA ILE A 10 11.94 21.51 -16.11
C ILE A 10 13.26 21.71 -16.86
N LEU A 11 14.39 21.29 -16.26
CA LEU A 11 15.72 21.37 -16.87
C LEU A 11 15.82 20.46 -18.10
N MET A 12 15.35 19.21 -18.02
CA MET A 12 15.30 18.30 -19.18
C MET A 12 14.43 18.84 -20.32
N LEU A 13 13.28 19.43 -20.00
CA LEU A 13 12.44 20.11 -21.00
C LEU A 13 13.22 21.25 -21.67
N LEU A 14 13.90 22.09 -20.89
CA LEU A 14 14.65 23.23 -21.41
C LEU A 14 15.82 22.78 -22.30
N GLU A 15 16.58 21.78 -21.85
CA GLU A 15 17.70 21.19 -22.59
C GLU A 15 17.25 20.52 -23.90
N PHE A 16 16.08 19.89 -23.93
CA PHE A 16 15.53 19.28 -25.14
C PHE A 16 14.93 20.30 -26.13
N MET A 17 14.35 21.39 -25.61
CA MET A 17 13.71 22.43 -26.42
C MET A 17 14.71 23.41 -27.02
N LEU A 18 15.82 23.69 -26.33
CA LEU A 18 16.83 24.65 -26.76
C LEU A 18 17.44 24.34 -28.15
N PRO A 19 17.90 23.11 -28.47
CA PRO A 19 18.43 22.80 -29.80
C PRO A 19 17.36 22.84 -30.89
N LYS A 20 16.12 22.44 -30.56
CA LYS A 20 14.98 22.52 -31.49
C LYS A 20 14.65 23.97 -31.83
N PHE A 21 14.63 24.83 -30.82
CA PHE A 21 14.45 26.27 -30.99
C PHE A 21 15.55 26.87 -31.90
N HIS A 22 16.82 26.56 -31.63
CA HIS A 22 17.94 27.08 -32.44
C HIS A 22 17.88 26.60 -33.90
N SER A 23 17.54 25.33 -34.13
CA SER A 23 17.40 24.77 -35.48
C SER A 23 16.27 25.43 -36.28
N LEU A 24 15.15 25.75 -35.64
CA LEU A 24 13.99 26.37 -36.29
C LEU A 24 14.17 27.88 -36.48
N ALA A 25 14.82 28.56 -35.55
CA ALA A 25 15.18 29.98 -35.68
C ALA A 25 16.14 30.25 -36.85
N THR A 26 16.91 29.24 -37.25
CA THR A 26 17.80 29.32 -38.42
C THR A 26 17.07 28.96 -39.72
N ALA A 27 16.04 28.12 -39.64
CA ALA A 27 15.28 27.63 -40.80
C ALA A 27 14.18 28.59 -41.27
N GLU A 28 13.48 29.24 -40.34
CA GLU A 28 12.48 30.27 -40.65
C GLU A 28 13.01 31.63 -40.20
N SER A 29 13.34 32.50 -41.15
CA SER A 29 13.80 33.87 -40.90
C SER A 29 12.68 34.81 -40.40
N LEU A 30 11.75 34.32 -39.57
CA LEU A 30 10.64 35.09 -39.02
C LEU A 30 10.36 34.68 -37.56
N THR A 31 10.82 35.55 -36.67
CA THR A 31 10.66 35.55 -35.23
C THR A 31 9.29 36.09 -34.83
N THR A 32 8.21 35.31 -34.97
CA THR A 32 6.92 35.71 -34.39
C THR A 32 6.62 34.86 -33.17
N SER A 33 6.39 35.50 -32.02
CA SER A 33 6.08 34.83 -30.74
C SER A 33 4.93 33.81 -30.86
N THR A 34 4.05 33.98 -31.85
CA THR A 34 2.95 33.06 -32.16
C THR A 34 3.41 31.71 -32.72
N GLN A 35 4.43 31.68 -33.57
CA GLN A 35 5.03 30.43 -34.08
C GLN A 35 5.77 29.69 -32.97
N LEU A 36 6.47 30.43 -32.11
CA LEU A 36 7.11 29.87 -30.92
C LEU A 36 6.10 29.22 -29.98
N LEU A 37 4.98 29.89 -29.70
CA LEU A 37 3.91 29.34 -28.87
C LEU A 37 3.26 28.09 -29.51
N LYS A 38 3.09 28.09 -30.83
CA LYS A 38 2.57 26.94 -31.56
C LYS A 38 3.50 25.73 -31.44
N ILE A 39 4.81 25.94 -31.56
CA ILE A 39 5.82 24.89 -31.38
C ILE A 39 5.80 24.34 -29.95
N ILE A 40 5.70 25.21 -28.93
CA ILE A 40 5.59 24.75 -27.53
C ILE A 40 4.31 23.92 -27.35
N SER A 41 3.21 24.29 -28.00
CA SER A 41 1.94 23.55 -27.93
C SER A 41 1.95 22.21 -28.67
N GLU A 42 2.72 22.10 -29.76
CA GLU A 42 2.83 20.87 -30.57
C GLU A 42 3.94 19.93 -30.07
N THR A 43 4.90 20.45 -29.28
CA THR A 43 6.02 19.63 -28.82
C THR A 43 5.58 18.69 -27.70
N THR A 44 5.60 17.40 -27.98
CA THR A 44 5.35 16.35 -26.99
C THR A 44 6.65 15.90 -26.32
N LEU A 45 6.67 15.87 -24.98
CA LEU A 45 7.79 15.35 -24.17
C LEU A 45 7.74 13.84 -23.92
N VAL A 46 6.88 13.12 -24.64
CA VAL A 46 6.69 11.67 -24.47
C VAL A 46 8.01 10.95 -24.78
N GLY A 47 8.54 10.21 -23.80
CA GLY A 47 9.80 9.45 -23.92
C GLY A 47 11.09 10.21 -23.57
N VAL A 48 11.03 11.52 -23.31
CA VAL A 48 12.19 12.33 -22.87
C VAL A 48 12.27 12.40 -21.34
N LEU A 49 11.12 12.33 -20.67
CA LEU A 49 11.06 12.28 -19.22
C LEU A 49 11.53 10.90 -18.72
N PRO A 50 12.31 10.84 -17.63
CA PRO A 50 12.73 9.58 -17.04
C PRO A 50 11.49 8.77 -16.71
N ALA A 51 11.56 7.46 -16.97
CA ALA A 51 10.46 6.56 -16.68
C ALA A 51 10.04 6.77 -15.21
N PRO A 52 8.73 6.90 -14.93
CA PRO A 52 8.29 7.07 -13.55
C PRO A 52 8.84 5.90 -12.74
N HIS A 53 9.39 6.21 -11.57
CA HIS A 53 9.83 5.16 -10.66
C HIS A 53 8.70 4.13 -10.52
N PRO A 54 9.00 2.82 -10.41
CA PRO A 54 7.96 1.82 -10.27
C PRO A 54 6.97 2.23 -9.19
N ILE A 55 5.67 2.17 -9.50
CA ILE A 55 4.62 2.37 -8.50
C ILE A 55 4.68 1.13 -7.60
N VAL A 56 5.46 1.25 -6.51
CA VAL A 56 5.56 0.19 -5.52
C VAL A 56 4.25 0.20 -4.72
N VAL A 57 3.39 -0.77 -4.98
CA VAL A 57 2.23 -1.03 -4.13
C VAL A 57 2.76 -1.61 -2.82
N ASN A 58 2.72 -0.83 -1.74
CA ASN A 58 3.02 -1.30 -0.40
C ASN A 58 1.92 -2.27 0.04
N LYS A 59 2.07 -3.57 -0.29
CA LYS A 59 1.22 -4.62 0.28
C LYS A 59 1.55 -4.76 1.76
N TYR A 60 0.53 -4.81 2.60
CA TYR A 60 0.70 -5.11 4.02
C TYR A 60 1.41 -6.47 4.17
N VAL A 61 2.56 -6.46 4.83
CA VAL A 61 3.26 -7.69 5.24
C VAL A 61 2.83 -7.97 6.68
N PRO A 62 2.27 -9.16 6.97
CA PRO A 62 1.92 -9.53 8.33
C PRO A 62 3.14 -9.44 9.26
N ASN A 63 3.02 -8.67 10.33
CA ASN A 63 4.02 -8.62 11.37
C ASN A 63 3.50 -9.40 12.60
N ALA A 64 4.34 -10.23 13.19
CA ALA A 64 3.99 -11.00 14.39
C ALA A 64 3.56 -10.08 15.55
N VAL A 65 4.21 -8.91 15.68
CA VAL A 65 3.89 -7.91 16.71
C VAL A 65 2.52 -7.27 16.47
N THR A 66 2.20 -6.92 15.22
CA THR A 66 0.90 -6.32 14.90
C THR A 66 -0.24 -7.33 15.04
N THR A 67 0.02 -8.60 14.77
CA THR A 67 -0.96 -9.68 14.94
C THR A 67 -1.27 -9.90 16.42
N SER A 68 -0.25 -10.01 17.28
CA SER A 68 -0.44 -10.14 18.73
C SER A 68 -1.13 -8.92 19.34
N TRP A 69 -0.72 -7.71 18.92
CA TRP A 69 -1.37 -6.47 19.34
C TRP A 69 -2.85 -6.42 18.92
N PHE A 70 -3.15 -6.77 17.67
CA PHE A 70 -4.51 -6.77 17.15
C PHE A 70 -5.39 -7.78 17.89
N SER A 71 -4.90 -9.01 18.11
CA SER A 71 -5.61 -10.03 18.88
C SER A 71 -5.90 -9.56 20.31
N THR A 72 -4.90 -8.97 21.00
CA THR A 72 -5.08 -8.45 22.36
C THR A 72 -6.11 -7.32 22.41
N PHE A 73 -6.04 -6.40 21.45
CA PHE A 73 -7.00 -5.30 21.33
C PHE A 73 -8.41 -5.81 21.05
N LEU A 74 -8.56 -6.77 20.13
CA LEU A 74 -9.85 -7.35 19.77
C LEU A 74 -10.50 -8.06 20.97
N TRP A 75 -9.74 -8.88 21.69
CA TRP A 75 -10.21 -9.51 22.93
C TRP A 75 -10.54 -8.49 24.02
N GLY A 76 -9.77 -7.40 24.11
CA GLY A 76 -10.08 -6.29 25.01
C GLY A 76 -11.44 -5.66 24.72
N ILE A 77 -11.78 -5.46 23.44
CA ILE A 77 -13.10 -4.94 23.04
C ILE A 77 -14.21 -5.94 23.38
N VAL A 78 -14.01 -7.23 23.09
CA VAL A 78 -15.01 -8.27 23.36
C VAL A 78 -15.29 -8.35 24.87
N TYR A 79 -14.25 -8.28 25.69
CA TYR A 79 -14.36 -8.26 27.14
C TYR A 79 -15.13 -7.04 27.65
N LEU A 80 -14.79 -5.83 27.17
CA LEU A 80 -15.45 -4.59 27.58
C LEU A 80 -16.93 -4.56 27.17
N ARG A 81 -17.28 -5.16 26.02
CA ARG A 81 -18.67 -5.21 25.55
C ARG A 81 -19.51 -6.29 26.23
N ASN A 82 -18.90 -7.39 26.67
CA ASN A 82 -19.63 -8.54 27.21
C ASN A 82 -19.04 -9.04 28.54
N PRO A 83 -18.97 -8.20 29.59
CA PRO A 83 -18.36 -8.61 30.86
C PRO A 83 -19.09 -9.80 31.51
N ALA A 84 -20.40 -9.97 31.26
CA ALA A 84 -21.20 -11.07 31.79
C ALA A 84 -20.80 -12.46 31.25
N LEU A 85 -20.25 -12.53 30.03
CA LEU A 85 -19.75 -13.79 29.45
C LEU A 85 -18.46 -14.27 30.13
N PHE A 86 -17.72 -13.34 30.73
CA PHE A 86 -16.47 -13.62 31.44
C PHE A 86 -16.65 -13.61 32.97
N ALA A 87 -17.88 -13.45 33.45
CA ALA A 87 -18.19 -13.55 34.86
C ALA A 87 -17.99 -15.00 35.33
N ARG A 88 -17.42 -15.19 36.52
CA ARG A 88 -17.14 -16.52 37.09
C ARG A 88 -18.39 -17.40 37.16
N ASP A 89 -19.56 -16.78 37.35
CA ASP A 89 -20.85 -17.46 37.53
C ASP A 89 -21.43 -18.02 36.21
N SER A 90 -20.93 -17.59 35.04
CA SER A 90 -21.40 -18.08 33.74
C SER A 90 -20.54 -19.21 33.17
N ILE A 91 -19.44 -19.57 33.83
CA ILE A 91 -18.54 -20.65 33.40
C ILE A 91 -19.09 -22.00 33.91
N LYS A 92 -19.76 -22.74 33.02
CA LYS A 92 -20.20 -24.12 33.29
C LYS A 92 -19.13 -25.10 32.83
N LEU A 93 -18.53 -25.81 33.77
CA LEU A 93 -17.67 -26.95 33.47
C LEU A 93 -18.54 -28.12 33.00
N PHE A 94 -18.10 -28.82 31.95
CA PHE A 94 -18.77 -30.03 31.51
C PHE A 94 -18.34 -31.21 32.41
N PRO A 95 -19.25 -32.14 32.73
CA PRO A 95 -18.87 -33.34 33.44
C PRO A 95 -17.93 -34.20 32.58
N VAL A 96 -16.85 -34.68 33.19
CA VAL A 96 -16.02 -35.74 32.61
C VAL A 96 -16.61 -37.05 33.07
N TYR A 97 -17.02 -37.90 32.13
CA TYR A 97 -17.43 -39.26 32.42
C TYR A 97 -16.20 -40.16 32.28
N GLU A 98 -15.69 -40.68 33.39
CA GLU A 98 -14.80 -41.84 33.34
C GLU A 98 -15.65 -43.03 32.92
N ILE A 99 -15.30 -43.63 31.80
CA ILE A 99 -15.85 -44.90 31.37
C ILE A 99 -15.12 -45.94 32.20
N ASP A 100 -15.68 -46.31 33.35
CA ASP A 100 -15.25 -47.52 34.06
C ASP A 100 -15.46 -48.69 33.11
N GLY A 101 -14.35 -49.23 32.60
CA GLY A 101 -14.35 -50.45 31.81
C GLY A 101 -14.70 -51.63 32.68
N GLU A 102 -16.00 -51.90 32.87
CA GLU A 102 -16.49 -53.25 33.11
C GLU A 102 -16.46 -54.01 31.77
N ASP A 103 -15.26 -54.42 31.35
CA ASP A 103 -15.10 -55.55 30.45
C ASP A 103 -14.92 -56.81 31.30
N GLY A 104 -15.77 -57.79 31.01
CA GLY A 104 -16.10 -58.89 31.89
C GLY A 104 -15.04 -59.98 32.00
N ASP A 105 -14.76 -60.37 33.23
CA ASP A 105 -14.14 -61.65 33.58
C ASP A 105 -14.93 -62.29 34.73
N ARG A 106 -16.09 -62.88 34.39
CA ARG A 106 -16.75 -63.91 35.22
C ARG A 106 -17.31 -65.02 34.33
N GLU A 107 -16.41 -65.71 33.65
CA GLU A 107 -16.66 -67.06 33.16
C GLU A 107 -15.43 -67.93 33.49
N SER A 108 -15.41 -68.50 34.69
CA SER A 108 -14.59 -69.66 35.09
C SER A 108 -14.88 -70.04 36.56
N GLN A 109 -15.96 -70.78 36.79
CA GLN A 109 -15.98 -71.93 37.71
C GLN A 109 -17.27 -72.73 37.55
#